data_AF-A0A519EXL7-F1
#
_entry.id   AF-A0A519EXL7-F1
#
_cell.length_a   1.000
_cell.length_b   1.000
_cell.length_c   1.000
_cell.angle_alpha   90.00
_cell.angle_beta   90.00
_cell.angle_gamma   90.00
#
_symmetry.space_group_name_H-M   'P 1'
#
loop_
_entity.id
_entity.type
_entity.pdbx_description
1 polymer ?
#
loop_
_entity_poly.entity_id
_entity_poly.type
_entity_poly.pdbx_seq_one_letter_code
_entity_poly.pdbx_strand_id
1 'polypeptide(L)'
;AVAQLTEIGLGQSSAVGIGGDPINGLKHIDVMKAFNDDPDTDAVIMIGEIGGPDEADAARWCKDHMKKPVVGFIAGVTAPPGKRMGHAGALISGGADTADAKLSIMEECGFTVTRNFSELAKLLKARI
;
A
#
# COMPACT_ATOMS: atom_id res chain seq x y z
N ALA A 1 0.86 9.33 -6.20
CA ALA A 1 0.99 9.73 -4.79
C ALA A 1 1.86 10.97 -4.60
N VAL A 2 3.18 10.91 -4.82
CA VAL A 2 4.11 12.05 -4.60
C VAL A 2 3.58 13.37 -5.21
N ALA A 3 3.32 13.39 -6.51
CA ALA A 3 2.78 14.59 -7.17
C ALA A 3 1.46 15.08 -6.53
N GLN A 4 0.50 14.17 -6.30
CA GLN A 4 -0.79 14.52 -5.69
C GLN A 4 -0.64 15.15 -4.30
N LEU A 5 0.26 14.63 -3.46
CA LEU A 5 0.54 15.17 -2.13
C LEU A 5 1.18 16.56 -2.20
N THR A 6 2.11 16.75 -3.14
CA THR A 6 2.76 18.05 -3.38
C THR A 6 1.77 19.09 -3.87
N GLU A 7 0.89 18.74 -4.81
CA GLU A 7 -0.13 19.64 -5.37
C GLU A 7 -1.12 20.17 -4.32
N ILE A 8 -1.38 19.41 -3.25
CA ILE A 8 -2.27 19.83 -2.15
C ILE A 8 -1.54 20.42 -0.94
N GLY A 9 -0.22 20.60 -1.04
CA GLY A 9 0.62 21.28 -0.05
C GLY A 9 1.04 20.42 1.15
N LEU A 10 0.94 19.08 1.09
CA LEU A 10 1.38 18.20 2.19
C LEU A 10 2.86 17.84 2.11
N GLY A 11 3.40 17.67 0.89
CA GLY A 11 4.79 17.21 0.71
C GLY A 11 4.99 15.73 1.09
N GLN A 12 6.25 15.32 1.23
CA GLN A 12 6.66 13.96 1.62
C GLN A 12 7.90 14.04 2.51
N SER A 13 7.90 13.33 3.63
CA SER A 13 9.12 13.09 4.43
C SER A 13 10.06 12.11 3.71
N SER A 14 9.50 11.07 3.08
CA SER A 14 10.23 10.03 2.35
C SER A 14 9.34 9.36 1.30
N ALA A 15 9.96 8.77 0.28
CA ALA A 15 9.29 7.94 -0.73
C ALA A 15 10.16 6.73 -1.08
N VAL A 16 9.60 5.52 -0.94
CA VAL A 16 10.32 4.26 -1.12
C VAL A 16 9.63 3.40 -2.17
N GLY A 17 10.37 2.99 -3.21
CA GLY A 17 9.95 1.97 -4.15
C GLY A 17 10.66 0.65 -3.84
N ILE A 18 9.92 -0.38 -3.42
CA ILE A 18 10.48 -1.67 -3.00
C ILE A 18 10.80 -2.63 -4.16
N GLY A 19 10.38 -2.30 -5.38
CA GLY A 19 10.48 -3.16 -6.57
C GLY A 19 9.35 -4.18 -6.68
N GLY A 20 9.08 -4.64 -7.90
CA GLY A 20 8.00 -5.58 -8.23
C GLY A 20 8.45 -7.04 -8.35
N ASP A 21 9.66 -7.36 -7.92
CA ASP A 21 10.20 -8.72 -7.97
C ASP A 21 9.74 -9.54 -6.76
N PRO A 22 9.47 -10.85 -6.93
CA PRO A 22 9.02 -11.71 -5.82
C PRO A 22 10.07 -11.85 -4.71
N ILE A 23 11.35 -11.67 -5.07
CA ILE A 23 12.48 -11.65 -4.15
C ILE A 23 13.06 -10.24 -4.20
N ASN A 24 12.62 -9.41 -3.27
CA ASN A 24 13.05 -8.03 -3.09
C ASN A 24 13.82 -7.87 -1.75
N GLY A 25 14.61 -6.81 -1.64
CA GLY A 25 15.46 -6.58 -0.47
C GLY A 25 14.67 -6.19 0.77
N LEU A 26 13.67 -5.31 0.62
CA LEU A 26 12.77 -4.87 1.69
C LEU A 26 11.34 -5.28 1.35
N LYS A 27 10.58 -5.71 2.37
CA LYS A 27 9.14 -5.95 2.26
C LYS A 27 8.34 -4.71 2.63
N HIS A 28 7.06 -4.69 2.28
CA HIS A 28 6.15 -3.61 2.71
C HIS A 28 6.20 -3.39 4.22
N ILE A 29 6.17 -4.47 5.02
CA ILE A 29 6.20 -4.39 6.48
C ILE A 29 7.46 -3.69 7.01
N ASP A 30 8.62 -3.84 6.35
CA ASP A 30 9.87 -3.21 6.77
C ASP A 30 9.81 -1.69 6.57
N VAL A 31 9.24 -1.26 5.44
CA VAL A 31 9.03 0.16 5.14
C VAL A 31 7.97 0.76 6.05
N MET A 32 6.87 0.02 6.32
CA MET A 32 5.84 0.48 7.26
C MET A 32 6.39 0.69 8.68
N LYS A 33 7.28 -0.19 9.16
CA LYS A 33 8.00 0.01 10.43
C LYS A 33 8.84 1.28 10.42
N ALA A 34 9.66 1.44 9.38
CA ALA A 34 10.52 2.63 9.25
C ALA A 34 9.69 3.92 9.24
N PHE A 35 8.58 3.96 8.48
CA PHE A 35 7.68 5.10 8.47
C PHE A 35 6.93 5.29 9.79
N ASN A 36 6.61 4.23 10.52
CA ASN A 36 5.98 4.35 11.84
C ASN A 36 6.93 4.98 12.88
N ASP A 37 8.21 4.66 12.79
CA ASP A 37 9.24 5.11 13.75
C ASP A 37 9.85 6.48 13.41
N ASP A 38 9.72 6.94 12.16
CA ASP A 38 10.22 8.24 11.71
C ASP A 38 9.42 9.41 12.32
N PRO A 39 10.00 10.27 13.17
CA PRO A 39 9.26 11.38 13.79
C PRO A 39 8.74 12.43 12.80
N ASP A 40 9.31 12.52 11.60
CA ASP A 40 8.92 13.52 10.59
C ASP A 40 7.82 13.02 9.64
N THR A 41 7.36 11.78 9.81
CA THR A 41 6.25 11.20 9.03
C THR A 41 4.94 11.34 9.79
N ASP A 42 3.98 12.12 9.28
CA ASP A 42 2.65 12.27 9.90
C ASP A 42 1.66 11.17 9.51
N ALA A 43 1.74 10.68 8.28
CA ALA A 43 0.81 9.72 7.69
C ALA A 43 1.45 8.95 6.53
N VAL A 44 0.88 7.80 6.17
CA VAL A 44 1.46 6.92 5.14
C VAL A 44 0.45 6.60 4.04
N ILE A 45 0.92 6.60 2.78
CA ILE A 45 0.21 5.97 1.67
C ILE A 45 0.95 4.68 1.31
N MET A 46 0.28 3.54 1.41
CA MET A 46 0.77 2.24 0.95
C MET A 46 0.14 1.88 -0.39
N ILE A 47 0.97 1.72 -1.42
CA ILE A 47 0.57 1.34 -2.78
C ILE A 47 1.18 -0.02 -3.08
N GLY A 48 0.34 -1.04 -3.17
CA GLY A 48 0.73 -2.38 -3.56
C GLY A 48 0.19 -2.79 -4.92
N GLU A 49 0.36 -4.08 -5.22
CA GLU A 49 -0.11 -4.72 -6.44
C GLU A 49 -0.77 -6.08 -6.10
N ILE A 50 -1.54 -6.65 -7.03
CA ILE A 50 -1.94 -8.05 -6.96
C ILE A 50 -0.74 -9.01 -6.86
N GLY A 51 -0.97 -10.20 -6.31
CA GLY A 51 0.06 -11.25 -6.21
C GLY A 51 0.83 -11.22 -4.90
N GLY A 52 1.01 -12.39 -4.28
CA GLY A 52 1.73 -12.55 -3.02
C GLY A 52 1.07 -11.90 -1.79
N PRO A 53 1.60 -12.17 -0.58
CA PRO A 53 0.97 -11.78 0.69
C PRO A 53 1.46 -10.44 1.27
N ASP A 54 2.44 -9.80 0.64
CA ASP A 54 3.26 -8.72 1.21
C ASP A 54 2.44 -7.58 1.84
N GLU A 55 1.44 -7.06 1.12
CA GLU A 55 0.56 -5.98 1.60
C GLU A 55 -0.39 -6.43 2.70
N ALA A 56 -0.89 -7.66 2.61
CA ALA A 56 -1.79 -8.22 3.62
C ALA A 56 -1.05 -8.43 4.95
N ASP A 57 0.19 -8.91 4.90
CA ASP A 57 1.03 -9.09 6.07
C ASP A 57 1.44 -7.74 6.69
N ALA A 58 1.77 -6.75 5.85
CA ALA A 58 2.02 -5.39 6.31
C ALA A 58 0.78 -4.77 6.97
N ALA A 59 -0.42 -4.97 6.40
CA ALA A 59 -1.66 -4.47 6.96
C ALA A 59 -1.97 -5.08 8.33
N ARG A 60 -1.82 -6.41 8.47
CA ARG A 60 -1.99 -7.09 9.77
C ARG A 60 -1.03 -6.57 10.81
N TRP A 61 0.24 -6.37 10.46
CA TRP A 61 1.20 -5.75 11.38
C TRP A 61 0.78 -4.33 11.77
N CYS A 62 0.32 -3.53 10.81
CA CYS A 62 -0.12 -2.16 11.05
C CYS A 62 -1.32 -2.09 11.99
N LYS A 63 -2.25 -3.04 11.92
CA LYS A 63 -3.40 -3.13 12.83
C LYS A 63 -2.99 -3.09 14.31
N ASP A 64 -1.91 -3.80 14.64
CA ASP A 64 -1.46 -3.97 16.02
C ASP A 64 -0.40 -2.94 16.45
N HIS A 65 0.30 -2.29 15.51
CA HIS A 65 1.50 -1.49 15.81
C HIS A 65 1.54 -0.09 15.19
N MET A 66 0.79 0.17 14.12
CA MET A 66 0.86 1.45 13.40
C MET A 66 0.16 2.54 14.23
N LYS A 67 0.88 3.62 14.48
CA LYS A 67 0.38 4.79 15.23
C LYS A 67 -0.15 5.89 14.31
N LYS A 68 0.18 5.81 13.02
CA LYS A 68 -0.08 6.85 12.02
C LYS A 68 -1.18 6.40 11.08
N PRO A 69 -2.02 7.33 10.60
CA PRO A 69 -3.06 6.98 9.63
C PRO A 69 -2.43 6.45 8.33
N VAL A 70 -3.05 5.42 7.77
CA VAL A 70 -2.61 4.80 6.52
C VAL A 70 -3.73 4.81 5.48
N VAL A 71 -3.41 5.27 4.28
CA VAL A 71 -4.24 5.12 3.08
C VAL A 71 -3.67 4.02 2.20
N GLY A 72 -4.54 3.13 1.74
CA GLY A 72 -4.18 1.94 1.00
C GLY A 72 -4.73 1.89 -0.43
N PHE A 73 -3.93 1.37 -1.35
CA PHE A 73 -4.34 1.10 -2.72
C PHE A 73 -3.65 -0.15 -3.27
N ILE A 74 -4.38 -0.95 -4.05
CA ILE A 74 -3.84 -2.11 -4.75
C ILE A 74 -4.04 -1.95 -6.26
N ALA A 75 -2.94 -1.93 -7.00
CA ALA A 75 -2.94 -1.92 -8.46
C ALA A 75 -3.33 -3.30 -9.02
N GLY A 76 -3.83 -3.33 -10.26
CA GLY A 76 -4.13 -4.59 -10.97
C GLY A 76 -5.52 -5.17 -10.71
N VAL A 77 -6.48 -4.38 -10.19
CA VAL A 77 -7.88 -4.80 -9.99
C VAL A 77 -8.53 -5.39 -11.25
N THR A 78 -8.16 -4.89 -12.44
CA THR A 78 -8.69 -5.33 -13.73
C THR A 78 -7.87 -6.45 -14.38
N ALA A 79 -6.89 -7.01 -13.69
CA ALA A 79 -6.05 -8.07 -14.23
C ALA A 79 -6.86 -9.36 -14.45
N PRO A 80 -6.82 -9.95 -15.65
CA PRO A 80 -7.49 -11.21 -15.90
C PRO A 80 -6.81 -12.36 -15.13
N PRO A 81 -7.57 -13.35 -14.64
CA PRO A 81 -7.02 -14.52 -13.96
C PRO A 81 -5.94 -15.23 -14.78
N GLY A 82 -4.89 -15.71 -14.12
CA GLY A 82 -3.82 -16.48 -14.74
C GLY A 82 -2.89 -15.69 -15.66
N LYS A 83 -3.03 -14.35 -15.76
CA LYS A 83 -2.05 -13.50 -16.46
C LYS A 83 -1.08 -12.85 -15.47
N ARG A 84 0.20 -12.96 -15.80
CA ARG A 84 1.27 -12.15 -15.21
C ARG A 84 1.19 -10.74 -15.77
N MET A 85 1.16 -9.72 -14.91
CA MET A 85 1.28 -8.33 -15.32
C MET A 85 2.75 -7.95 -15.57
N GLY A 86 3.05 -6.68 -15.82
CA GLY A 86 4.40 -6.23 -16.18
C GLY A 86 5.48 -6.54 -15.14
N HIS A 87 5.14 -6.54 -13.84
CA HIS A 87 6.06 -6.88 -12.77
C HIS A 87 6.18 -8.40 -12.53
N ALA A 88 7.35 -8.84 -12.08
CA ALA A 88 7.63 -10.26 -11.95
C ALA A 88 6.81 -10.97 -10.86
N GLY A 89 6.49 -10.26 -9.77
CA GLY A 89 5.69 -10.75 -8.66
C GLY A 89 4.17 -10.67 -8.87
N ALA A 90 3.69 -10.04 -9.94
CA ALA A 90 2.27 -9.83 -10.22
C ALA A 90 1.59 -11.10 -10.79
N LEU A 91 1.65 -12.19 -10.02
CA LEU A 91 1.03 -13.48 -10.31
C LEU A 91 0.08 -13.83 -9.17
N ILE A 92 -1.21 -13.95 -9.48
CA ILE A 92 -2.24 -14.37 -8.52
C ILE A 92 -2.12 -15.90 -8.37
N SER A 93 -1.66 -16.35 -7.21
CA SER A 93 -1.49 -17.78 -6.91
C SER A 93 -2.65 -18.37 -6.09
N GLY A 94 -3.47 -17.51 -5.48
CA GLY A 94 -4.69 -17.89 -4.77
C GLY A 94 -5.67 -16.71 -4.58
N GLY A 95 -6.85 -16.98 -4.02
CA GLY A 95 -7.90 -15.95 -3.86
C GLY A 95 -7.50 -14.78 -2.97
N ALA A 96 -6.61 -15.01 -2.00
CA ALA A 96 -6.08 -13.98 -1.11
C ALA A 96 -5.13 -12.98 -1.81
N ASP A 97 -4.61 -13.33 -2.99
CA ASP A 97 -3.67 -12.49 -3.75
C ASP A 97 -4.40 -11.50 -4.67
N THR A 98 -5.73 -11.57 -4.74
CA THR A 98 -6.55 -10.66 -5.54
C THR A 98 -6.57 -9.26 -4.95
N ALA A 99 -6.76 -8.25 -5.79
CA ALA A 99 -6.86 -6.88 -5.30
C ALA A 99 -8.02 -6.70 -4.32
N ASP A 100 -9.15 -7.37 -4.58
CA ASP A 100 -10.33 -7.32 -3.71
C ASP A 100 -10.03 -7.90 -2.33
N ALA A 101 -9.41 -9.09 -2.27
CA ALA A 101 -9.06 -9.71 -1.00
C ALA A 101 -8.06 -8.84 -0.21
N LYS A 102 -7.03 -8.31 -0.88
CA LYS A 102 -6.05 -7.43 -0.23
C LYS A 102 -6.69 -6.14 0.30
N LEU A 103 -7.55 -5.48 -0.49
CA LEU A 103 -8.24 -4.27 -0.06
C LEU A 103 -9.16 -4.55 1.14
N SER A 104 -9.91 -5.67 1.14
CA SER A 104 -10.72 -6.07 2.29
C SER A 104 -9.88 -6.31 3.54
N ILE A 105 -8.75 -7.02 3.44
CA ILE A 105 -7.82 -7.23 4.57
C ILE A 105 -7.28 -5.89 5.08
N MET A 106 -6.90 -4.98 4.19
CA MET A 106 -6.39 -3.67 4.56
C MET A 106 -7.44 -2.84 5.30
N GLU A 107 -8.69 -2.84 4.83
CA GLU A 107 -9.81 -2.17 5.49
C GLU A 107 -10.10 -2.76 6.88
N GLU A 108 -10.11 -4.08 7.03
CA GLU A 108 -10.23 -4.79 8.32
C GLU A 108 -9.07 -4.49 9.30
N CYS A 109 -7.94 -4.01 8.78
CA CYS A 109 -6.77 -3.59 9.54
C CYS A 109 -6.75 -2.08 9.83
N GLY A 110 -7.80 -1.35 9.48
CA GLY A 110 -7.97 0.08 9.81
C GLY A 110 -7.43 1.06 8.77
N PHE A 111 -7.05 0.59 7.59
CA PHE A 111 -6.62 1.46 6.48
C PHE A 111 -7.85 2.17 5.90
N THR A 112 -7.68 3.43 5.48
CA THR A 112 -8.61 3.99 4.48
C THR A 112 -8.20 3.47 3.12
N VAL A 113 -9.03 2.65 2.48
CA VAL A 113 -8.72 2.09 1.17
C VAL A 113 -9.44 2.83 0.06
N THR A 114 -8.86 2.85 -1.14
CA THR A 114 -9.52 3.35 -2.35
C THR A 114 -9.17 2.52 -3.57
N ARG A 115 -10.10 2.47 -4.51
CA ARG A 115 -9.89 1.91 -5.87
C ARG A 115 -9.57 2.99 -6.89
N ASN A 116 -9.69 4.26 -6.51
CA ASN A 116 -9.39 5.40 -7.37
C ASN A 116 -8.04 5.99 -6.97
N PHE A 117 -7.03 5.79 -7.82
CA PHE A 117 -5.67 6.27 -7.58
C PHE A 117 -5.59 7.80 -7.44
N SER A 118 -6.52 8.55 -8.04
CA SER A 118 -6.54 10.02 -7.98
C SER A 118 -7.01 10.57 -6.63
N GLU A 119 -7.59 9.74 -5.76
CA GLU A 119 -8.12 10.18 -4.45
C GLU A 119 -7.11 10.04 -3.31
N LEU A 120 -5.92 9.46 -3.54
CA LEU A 120 -5.00 9.07 -2.46
C LEU A 120 -4.61 10.25 -1.56
N ALA A 121 -4.18 11.37 -2.15
CA ALA A 121 -3.74 12.52 -1.37
C ALA A 121 -4.89 13.21 -0.62
N LYS A 122 -6.08 13.27 -1.24
CA LYS A 122 -7.28 13.83 -0.62
C LYS A 122 -7.74 13.00 0.58
N LEU A 123 -7.72 11.67 0.44
CA LEU A 123 -8.06 10.77 1.54
C LEU A 123 -7.04 10.86 2.68
N LEU A 124 -5.74 10.97 2.36
CA LEU A 124 -4.71 11.15 3.39
C LEU A 124 -4.91 12.46 4.14
N LYS A 125 -5.17 13.56 3.42
CA LYS A 125 -5.43 14.87 4.01
C LYS A 125 -6.62 14.88 4.97
N ALA A 126 -7.63 14.05 4.75
CA ALA A 126 -8.78 13.93 5.64
C ALA A 126 -8.49 13.14 6.94
N ARG A 127 -7.30 12.54 7.06
CA ARG A 127 -6.89 11.69 8.18
C ARG A 127 -5.82 12.32 9.08
N ILE A 128 -5.28 13.48 8.70
CA ILE A 128 -4.26 14.25 9.43
C ILE A 128 -4.84 15.54 10.00
#